data_AF-A0A9E4E250-F1
#
_entry.id   AF-A0A9E4E250-F1
#
_cell.length_a   1.000
_cell.length_b   1.000
_cell.length_c   1.000
_cell.angle_alpha   90.00
_cell.angle_beta   90.00
_cell.angle_gamma   90.00
#
_symmetry.space_group_name_H-M   'P 1'
#
loop_
_entity.id
_entity.type
_entity.pdbx_description
1 polymer ?
#
loop_
_entity_poly.entity_id
_entity_poly.type
_entity_poly.pdbx_seq_one_letter_code
_entity_poly.pdbx_strand_id
1 'polypeptide(L)' 'MFIVTDDLEIINFNQYKNLSVEGKDPGEGKLVLTDPNGEQRIIAEFAEFEDAYNLFADIRDALEAGETYYSLETYQ' A
#
# COMPACT_ATOMS: atom_id res chain seq x y z
N MET A 1 5.29 -12.29 4.56
CA MET A 1 4.00 -11.61 4.58
C MET A 1 3.81 -10.96 3.22
N PHE A 2 2.65 -11.15 2.58
CA PHE A 2 2.46 -10.79 1.18
C PHE A 2 1.31 -9.79 1.03
N ILE A 3 1.47 -8.87 0.08
CA ILE A 3 0.40 -8.01 -0.44
C ILE A 3 0.13 -8.50 -1.86
N VAL A 4 -1.12 -8.80 -2.18
CA VAL A 4 -1.55 -9.13 -3.55
C VAL A 4 -2.20 -7.90 -4.16
N THR A 5 -1.67 -7.42 -5.27
CA THR A 5 -2.23 -6.28 -6.02
C THR A 5 -3.35 -6.73 -6.96
N ASP A 6 -4.15 -5.77 -7.44
CA ASP A 6 -5.17 -6.01 -8.47
C ASP A 6 -4.59 -6.62 -9.76
N ASP A 7 -3.36 -6.24 -10.10
CA ASP A 7 -2.61 -6.81 -11.24
C ASP A 7 -2.09 -8.23 -10.98
N LEU A 8 -2.55 -8.89 -9.91
CA LEU A 8 -2.08 -10.20 -9.43
C LEU A 8 -0.59 -10.23 -9.10
N GLU A 9 0.01 -9.08 -8.83
CA GLU A 9 1.39 -9.03 -8.35
C GLU A 9 1.43 -9.44 -6.88
N ILE A 10 2.37 -10.34 -6.56
CA ILE A 10 2.61 -10.76 -5.18
C ILE A 10 3.85 -10.03 -4.67
N ILE A 11 3.63 -9.09 -3.76
CA ILE A 11 4.68 -8.29 -3.13
C ILE A 11 5.03 -8.93 -1.79
N ASN A 12 6.29 -9.35 -1.62
CA ASN A 12 6.78 -9.83 -0.32
C ASN A 12 7.22 -8.64 0.54
N PHE A 13 6.38 -8.24 1.49
CA PHE A 13 6.65 -7.08 2.34
C PHE A 13 7.97 -7.22 3.14
N ASN A 14 8.44 -8.43 3.40
CA ASN A 14 9.72 -8.68 4.07
C ASN A 14 10.95 -8.17 3.28
N GLN A 15 10.79 -7.82 2.00
CA GLN A 15 11.84 -7.23 1.17
C GLN A 15 11.89 -5.71 1.29
N TYR A 16 10.91 -5.09 1.95
CA TYR A 16 10.77 -3.66 2.06
C TYR A 16 11.01 -3.20 3.49
N LYS A 17 11.42 -1.94 3.61
CA LYS A 17 11.65 -1.30 4.91
C LYS A 17 10.33 -0.81 5.50
N ASN A 18 9.45 -0.22 4.68
CA ASN A 18 8.15 0.27 5.10
C ASN A 18 7.16 0.40 3.92
N LEU A 19 5.90 0.62 4.29
CA LEU A 19 4.83 1.16 3.45
C LEU A 19 4.42 2.52 4.03
N SER A 20 4.15 3.50 3.18
CA SER A 20 3.65 4.82 3.57
C SER A 20 2.57 5.33 2.61
N VAL A 21 1.78 6.28 3.08
CA VAL A 21 0.85 7.05 2.25
C VAL A 21 1.49 8.39 1.94
N GLU A 22 1.54 8.76 0.67
CA GLU A 22 1.97 10.08 0.21
C GLU A 22 0.81 10.79 -0.50
N GLY A 23 0.73 12.12 -0.44
CA GLY A 23 -0.34 12.86 -1.11
C GLY A 23 -0.72 14.18 -0.44
N LYS A 24 -1.88 14.72 -0.83
CA LYS A 24 -2.45 15.96 -0.28
C LYS A 24 -3.89 15.72 0.15
N ASP A 25 -4.28 16.27 1.28
CA ASP A 25 -5.65 16.23 1.79
C ASP A 25 -6.27 17.65 1.83
N PRO A 26 -7.35 17.94 1.07
CA PRO A 26 -7.98 17.07 0.07
C PRO A 26 -7.15 17.00 -1.23
N GLY A 27 -7.22 15.87 -1.93
CA GLY A 27 -6.48 15.63 -3.18
C GLY A 27 -6.01 14.19 -3.33
N GLU A 28 -5.09 13.96 -4.28
CA GLU A 28 -4.58 12.63 -4.62
C GLU A 28 -3.81 11.97 -3.46
N GLY A 29 -3.94 10.65 -3.36
CA GLY A 29 -3.20 9.79 -2.43
C GLY A 29 -2.50 8.63 -3.13
N LYS A 30 -1.36 8.20 -2.60
CA LYS A 30 -0.55 7.10 -3.16
C LYS A 30 -0.02 6.20 -2.07
N LEU A 31 -0.02 4.90 -2.33
CA LEU A 31 0.69 3.91 -1.51
C LEU A 31 2.10 3.72 -2.03
N VAL A 32 3.08 3.94 -1.15
CA VAL A 32 4.50 3.92 -1.50
C VAL A 32 5.23 2.90 -0.63
N LEU A 33 5.86 1.92 -1.26
CA LEU A 33 6.82 1.04 -0.64
C LEU A 33 8.22 1.65 -0.72
N THR A 34 8.95 1.63 0.39
CA THR A 34 10.37 1.99 0.39
C THR A 34 11.21 0.75 0.63
N ASP A 35 12.17 0.49 -0.25
CA ASP A 35 13.13 -0.59 -0.10
C ASP A 35 14.17 -0.29 1.00
N PRO A 36 15.04 -1.25 1.36
CA PRO A 36 16.10 -1.03 2.35
C PRO A 36 17.15 0.02 1.96
N ASN A 37 17.32 0.31 0.66
CA ASN A 37 18.25 1.30 0.12
C ASN A 37 17.64 2.71 0.06
N GLY A 38 16.33 2.84 0.28
CA GLY A 38 15.59 4.10 0.18
C GLY A 38 14.92 4.34 -1.17
N GLU A 39 14.94 3.36 -2.09
CA GLU A 39 14.22 3.43 -3.35
C GLU A 39 12.72 3.27 -3.10
N GLN A 40 11.94 4.16 -3.69
CA GLN A 40 10.50 4.20 -3.54
C GLN A 40 9.80 3.59 -4.75
N ARG A 41 8.72 2.84 -4.48
CA ARG A 41 7.84 2.25 -5.48
C ARG A 41 6.39 2.56 -5.14
N ILE A 42 5.67 3.15 -6.08
CA ILE A 42 4.22 3.35 -5.97
C ILE A 42 3.52 2.03 -6.33
N ILE A 43 2.59 1.58 -5.49
CA ILE A 43 1.84 0.32 -5.68
C ILE A 43 0.34 0.51 -5.87
N ALA A 44 -0.18 1.69 -5.55
CA ALA A 44 -1.55 2.09 -5.81
C ALA A 44 -1.66 3.62 -5.80
N GLU A 45 -2.53 4.17 -6.63
CA GLU A 45 -2.82 5.60 -6.73
C GLU A 45 -4.33 5.81 -6.62
N PHE A 46 -4.73 6.85 -5.90
CA PHE A 46 -6.12 7.17 -5.59
C PHE A 46 -6.39 8.64 -5.91
N ALA A 47 -7.61 8.91 -6.40
CA ALA A 47 -8.07 10.27 -6.61
C ALA A 47 -8.20 11.04 -5.28
N GLU A 48 -8.52 10.35 -4.19
CA GLU A 48 -8.69 10.92 -2.86
C GLU A 48 -7.67 10.33 -1.86
N PHE A 49 -7.05 11.20 -1.06
CA PHE A 49 -6.07 10.82 -0.04
C PHE A 49 -6.68 9.93 1.03
N GLU A 50 -7.96 10.15 1.35
CA GLU A 50 -8.72 9.34 2.30
C GLU A 50 -8.77 7.87 1.86
N ASP A 51 -8.98 7.59 0.57
CA ASP A 51 -9.01 6.21 0.05
C ASP A 51 -7.65 5.53 0.19
N ALA A 52 -6.57 6.23 -0.16
CA ALA A 52 -5.20 5.73 0.01
C ALA A 52 -4.89 5.45 1.50
N TYR A 53 -5.35 6.33 2.39
CA TYR A 53 -5.16 6.18 3.84
C TYR A 53 -5.94 5.00 4.41
N ASN A 54 -7.20 4.82 4.01
CA ASN A 54 -8.04 3.71 4.44
C ASN A 54 -7.41 2.37 4.02
N LEU A 55 -6.95 2.27 2.78
CA LEU A 55 -6.28 1.06 2.30
C LEU A 55 -4.96 0.79 3.03
N PHE A 56 -4.19 1.83 3.33
CA PHE A 56 -2.99 1.69 4.16
C PHE A 56 -3.31 1.17 5.57
N ALA A 57 -4.38 1.68 6.19
CA ALA A 57 -4.80 1.24 7.52
C ALA A 57 -5.20 -0.25 7.51
N ASP A 58 -5.97 -0.68 6.50
CA ASP A 58 -6.36 -2.08 6.33
C ASP A 58 -5.15 -3.01 6.13
N ILE A 59 -4.20 -2.59 5.29
CA ILE A 59 -2.94 -3.32 5.11
C ILE A 59 -2.19 -3.40 6.43
N ARG A 60 -1.97 -2.27 7.12
CA ARG A 60 -1.25 -2.24 8.40
C ARG A 60 -1.88 -3.21 9.41
N ASP A 61 -3.19 -3.19 9.55
CA ASP A 61 -3.89 -4.02 10.53
C ASP A 61 -3.77 -5.52 10.16
N ALA A 62 -3.82 -5.87 8.88
CA ALA A 62 -3.54 -7.23 8.41
C ALA A 62 -2.07 -7.65 8.65
N LEU A 63 -1.12 -6.74 8.44
CA LEU A 63 0.30 -7.00 8.72
C LEU A 63 0.54 -7.20 10.23
N GLU A 64 -0.11 -6.42 11.10
CA GLU A 64 -0.03 -6.57 12.55
C GLU A 64 -0.65 -7.89 13.04
N ALA A 65 -1.71 -8.36 12.38
CA ALA A 65 -2.36 -9.65 12.67
C ALA A 65 -1.53 -10.87 12.19
N GLY A 66 -0.46 -10.67 11.41
CA GLY A 66 0.30 -11.78 10.82
C GLY A 66 -0.35 -12.37 9.57
N GLU A 67 -1.34 -11.70 9.01
CA GLU A 67 -2.16 -12.20 7.90
C GLU A 67 -1.59 -11.78 6.53
N THR A 68 -2.07 -12.44 5.47
CA THR A 68 -1.79 -12.03 4.08
C THR A 68 -2.91 -11.11 3.63
N TYR A 69 -2.57 -9.97 3.03
CA TYR A 69 -3.55 -9.00 2.52
C TYR A 69 -3.89 -9.30 1.05
N TYR A 70 -5.18 -9.41 0.72
CA TYR A 70 -5.65 -10.00 -0.54
C TYR A 70 -6.43 -9.07 -1.48
N SER A 71 -6.63 -7.78 -1.18
CA SER A 71 -7.42 -6.91 -2.07
C SER A 71 -6.94 -5.47 -2.02
N LEU A 72 -6.06 -5.08 -2.94
CA LEU A 72 -5.84 -3.67 -3.26
C LEU A 72 -6.91 -3.23 -4.27
N GLU A 73 -8.21 -3.46 -4.01
CA GLU A 73 -9.30 -3.05 -4.92
C GLU A 73 -9.24 -1.53 -5.15
N THR A 74 -8.62 -1.14 -6.26
CA THR A 74 -8.58 0.25 -6.71
C THR A 74 -9.92 0.54 -7.37
N TYR A 75 -10.70 1.46 -6.79
CA TYR A 75 -11.94 1.91 -7.42
C TYR A 75 -11.62 2.55 -8.77
N GLN A 76 -12.10 1.93 -9.86
CA GLN A 76 -12.01 2.43 -11.24
C GLN A 76 -12.90 3.65 -11.47
#